data_AF-A0A4P0Y9L4-F1
#
_entry.id   AF-A0A4P0Y9L4-F1
#
_cell.length_a   1.000
_cell.length_b   1.000
_cell.length_c   1.000
_cell.angle_alpha   90.00
_cell.angle_beta   90.00
_cell.angle_gamma   90.00
#
_symmetry.space_group_name_H-M   'P 1'
#
loop_
_entity.id
_entity.type
_entity.pdbx_description
1 polymer ?
#
loop_
_entity_poly.entity_id
_entity_poly.type
_entity_poly.pdbx_seq_one_letter_code
_entity_poly.pdbx_strand_id
1 'polypeptide(L)'
;MNKRIVIIGGGVVGLATAWELIKRGHQVQLLERNAEPGSATSFANGGQLSYRYVAPLADSGVPLQGMKWMGKADSPLNMRLRMSLQQWRWLLQFLARL
;
A
#
# COMPACT_ATOMS: atom_id res chain seq x y z
N MET A 1 3.90 14.69 -30.96
CA MET A 1 2.44 14.56 -31.06
C MET A 1 1.79 15.28 -29.88
N ASN A 2 1.02 16.35 -30.11
CA ASN A 2 0.28 17.03 -29.05
C ASN A 2 -1.10 16.37 -28.90
N LYS A 3 -1.36 15.69 -27.76
CA LYS A 3 -2.63 15.01 -27.47
C LYS A 3 -3.30 15.71 -26.29
N ARG A 4 -4.64 15.72 -26.27
CA ARG A 4 -5.41 16.09 -25.09
C ARG A 4 -5.64 14.85 -24.24
N ILE A 5 -5.27 14.91 -22.97
CA ILE A 5 -5.32 13.77 -22.05
C ILE A 5 -6.05 14.21 -20.77
N VAL A 6 -7.03 13.41 -20.35
CA VAL A 6 -7.73 13.60 -19.08
C VAL A 6 -7.19 12.60 -18.07
N ILE A 7 -6.82 13.08 -16.89
CA ILE A 7 -6.39 12.27 -15.75
C ILE A 7 -7.44 12.42 -14.65
N ILE A 8 -7.89 11.29 -14.10
CA ILE A 8 -8.86 11.25 -13.01
C ILE A 8 -8.13 10.87 -11.73
N GLY A 9 -8.15 11.77 -10.75
CA GLY A 9 -7.49 11.65 -9.46
C GLY A 9 -6.22 12.50 -9.34
N GLY A 10 -6.23 13.42 -8.38
CA GLY A 10 -5.13 14.29 -7.97
C GLY A 10 -4.27 13.73 -6.84
N GLY A 11 -4.19 12.40 -6.70
CA GLY A 11 -3.20 11.75 -5.84
C GLY A 11 -1.78 11.79 -6.44
N VAL A 12 -0.79 11.30 -5.70
CA VAL A 12 0.63 11.33 -6.09
C VAL A 12 0.89 10.73 -7.49
N VAL A 13 0.21 9.63 -7.84
CA VAL A 13 0.32 8.98 -9.16
C VAL A 13 -0.25 9.86 -10.26
N GLY A 14 -1.43 10.45 -10.06
CA GLY A 14 -2.08 11.30 -11.05
C GLY A 14 -1.29 12.57 -11.32
N LEU A 15 -0.81 13.24 -10.27
CA LEU A 15 0.03 14.44 -10.39
C LEU A 15 1.37 14.15 -11.08
N ALA A 16 2.06 13.07 -10.71
CA ALA A 16 3.31 12.68 -11.35
C ALA A 16 3.12 12.35 -12.84
N THR A 17 2.02 11.67 -13.18
CA THR A 17 1.65 11.35 -14.57
C THR A 17 1.35 12.63 -15.35
N ALA A 18 0.58 13.56 -14.77
CA ALA A 18 0.25 14.85 -15.38
C ALA A 18 1.51 15.64 -15.72
N TRP A 19 2.41 15.77 -14.74
CA TRP A 19 3.67 16.49 -14.88
C TRP A 19 4.52 15.96 -16.03
N GLU A 20 4.67 14.64 -16.12
CA GLU A 20 5.49 14.03 -17.16
C GLU A 20 4.84 14.15 -18.56
N LEU A 21 3.52 14.07 -18.65
CA LEU A 21 2.80 14.30 -19.91
C LEU A 21 2.87 15.76 -20.38
N ILE A 22 2.80 16.72 -19.46
CA ILE A 22 3.00 18.15 -19.75
C ILE A 22 4.41 18.38 -20.30
N LYS A 23 5.44 17.80 -19.67
CA LYS A 23 6.83 17.88 -20.15
C LYS A 23 7.03 17.30 -21.55
N ARG A 24 6.24 16.28 -21.91
CA ARG A 24 6.26 15.68 -23.27
C ARG A 24 5.48 16.50 -24.30
N GLY A 25 4.94 17.67 -23.92
CA GLY A 25 4.23 18.57 -24.82
C GLY A 25 2.78 18.16 -25.07
N HIS A 26 2.16 17.44 -24.14
CA HIS A 26 0.73 17.12 -24.19
C HIS A 26 -0.10 18.14 -23.39
N GLN A 27 -1.35 18.35 -23.82
CA GLN A 27 -2.33 19.11 -23.07
C GLN A 27 -3.02 18.19 -22.07
N VAL A 28 -2.90 18.48 -20.78
CA VAL A 28 -3.43 17.63 -19.70
C VAL A 28 -4.54 18.37 -18.94
N GLN A 29 -5.64 17.68 -18.68
CA GLN A 29 -6.69 18.09 -17.75
C GLN A 29 -6.73 17.11 -16.59
N LEU A 30 -6.58 17.60 -15.37
CA LEU A 30 -6.70 16.81 -14.14
C LEU A 30 -8.10 17.02 -13.55
N LEU A 31 -8.81 15.95 -13.25
CA LEU A 31 -10.09 15.96 -12.53
C LEU A 31 -9.87 15.37 -11.14
N GLU A 32 -10.09 16.17 -10.10
CA GLU A 32 -10.03 15.74 -8.70
C GLU A 32 -11.39 16.04 -8.05
N ARG A 33 -11.87 15.11 -7.22
CA ARG A 33 -13.17 15.25 -6.55
C ARG A 33 -13.10 16.12 -5.30
N ASN A 34 -11.94 16.14 -4.64
CA ASN A 34 -11.72 16.85 -3.39
C ASN A 34 -11.29 18.31 -3.69
N ALA A 35 -11.45 19.20 -2.71
CA ALA A 35 -11.07 20.60 -2.86
C ALA A 35 -9.56 20.77 -3.13
N GLU A 36 -8.74 19.95 -2.48
CA GLU A 36 -7.28 19.97 -2.61
C GLU A 36 -6.76 18.63 -3.15
N PRO A 37 -5.78 18.63 -4.07
CA PRO A 37 -5.13 17.40 -4.51
C PRO A 37 -4.34 16.76 -3.37
N GLY A 38 -4.09 15.46 -3.48
CA GLY A 38 -3.34 14.72 -2.47
C GLY A 38 -4.09 14.45 -1.16
N SER A 39 -5.27 15.02 -0.93
CA SER A 39 -6.03 14.95 0.34
C SER A 39 -6.54 13.56 0.75
N ALA A 40 -6.53 12.57 -0.15
CA ALA A 40 -6.92 11.19 0.14
C ALA A 40 -5.71 10.35 0.63
N THR A 41 -5.54 9.12 0.12
CA THR A 41 -4.44 8.21 0.51
C THR A 41 -3.06 8.84 0.44
N SER A 42 -2.85 9.80 -0.48
CA SER A 42 -1.56 10.48 -0.64
C SER A 42 -1.21 11.45 0.51
N PHE A 43 -2.16 11.91 1.31
CA PHE A 43 -1.94 12.88 2.38
C PHE A 43 -1.17 12.27 3.56
N ALA A 44 -1.53 11.03 3.92
CA ALA A 44 -1.03 10.35 5.10
C ALA A 44 -0.48 8.95 4.77
N ASN A 45 0.27 8.82 3.67
CA ASN A 45 0.90 7.56 3.27
C ASN A 45 2.14 7.18 4.10
N GLY A 46 2.51 8.00 5.09
CA GLY A 46 3.67 7.78 5.97
C GLY A 46 5.03 7.91 5.28
N GLY A 47 5.08 8.37 4.02
CA GLY A 47 6.32 8.53 3.26
C GLY A 47 7.08 7.22 3.01
N GLN A 48 6.44 6.07 3.23
CA GLN A 48 7.12 4.78 3.16
C GLN A 48 7.38 4.38 1.71
N LEU A 49 8.66 4.44 1.31
CA LEU A 49 9.12 3.97 0.00
C LEU A 49 9.49 2.50 0.11
N SER A 50 8.60 1.62 -0.36
CA SER A 50 8.87 0.17 -0.40
C SER A 50 9.65 -0.17 -1.68
N TYR A 51 10.98 -0.13 -1.60
CA TYR A 51 11.89 -0.39 -2.73
C TYR A 51 11.92 -1.86 -3.20
N ARG A 52 11.25 -2.75 -2.47
CA ARG A 52 11.18 -4.18 -2.76
C ARG A 52 9.73 -4.59 -2.66
N TYR A 53 9.29 -5.43 -3.59
CA TYR A 53 8.01 -6.11 -3.53
C TYR A 53 7.90 -6.79 -2.16
N VAL A 54 7.16 -6.18 -1.23
CA VAL A 54 6.80 -6.86 0.01
C VAL A 54 5.50 -7.55 -0.37
N ALA A 55 5.57 -8.85 -0.64
CA ALA A 55 4.36 -9.65 -0.76
C ALA A 55 3.43 -9.27 0.41
N PRO A 56 2.13 -9.06 0.17
CA PRO A 56 1.26 -8.59 1.23
C PRO A 56 1.37 -9.56 2.40
N LEU A 57 1.50 -9.04 3.63
CA LEU A 57 1.44 -9.84 4.85
C LEU A 57 0.11 -10.61 4.99
N ALA A 58 -0.85 -10.35 4.09
CA ALA A 58 -2.13 -11.02 3.99
C ALA A 58 -2.26 -11.86 2.69
N ASP A 59 -1.20 -12.51 2.22
CA ASP A 59 -1.30 -13.49 1.13
C ASP A 59 -1.58 -14.91 1.69
N SER A 60 -2.22 -15.76 0.87
CA SER A 60 -2.50 -17.18 1.13
C SER A 60 -1.25 -18.00 1.54
N GLY A 61 -0.06 -17.60 1.09
CA GLY A 61 1.22 -18.22 1.47
C GLY A 61 1.79 -17.73 2.81
N VAL A 62 1.26 -16.66 3.39
CA VAL A 62 1.80 -16.03 4.61
C VAL A 62 1.63 -16.88 5.86
N PRO A 63 0.55 -17.64 6.10
CA PRO A 63 0.47 -18.50 7.28
C PRO A 63 1.61 -19.53 7.36
N LEU A 64 1.97 -20.14 6.23
CA LEU A 64 3.07 -21.11 6.12
C LEU A 64 4.44 -20.44 6.32
N GLN A 65 4.64 -19.24 5.75
CA GLN A 65 5.87 -18.47 5.99
C GLN A 65 5.96 -17.96 7.43
N GLY A 66 4.84 -17.51 7.99
CA GLY A 66 4.68 -17.08 9.37
C GLY A 66 5.06 -18.18 10.36
N MET A 67 4.65 -19.43 10.11
CA MET A 67 5.10 -20.57 10.91
C MET A 67 6.62 -20.77 10.86
N LYS A 68 7.26 -20.61 9.69
CA LYS A 68 8.73 -20.70 9.54
C LYS A 68 9.51 -19.54 10.18
N TRP A 69 8.80 -18.46 10.47
CA TRP A 69 9.29 -17.22 11.04
C TRP A 69 9.15 -17.15 12.57
N MET A 70 8.27 -17.98 13.15
CA MET A 70 8.12 -18.07 14.60
C MET A 70 9.45 -18.47 15.26
N GLY A 71 9.91 -17.66 16.22
CA GLY A 71 11.13 -17.92 16.99
C GLY A 71 12.44 -17.41 16.38
N LYS A 72 12.41 -16.82 15.18
CA LYS A 72 13.57 -16.14 14.59
C LYS A 72 13.53 -14.65 14.95
N ALA A 73 14.55 -14.16 15.65
CA ALA A 73 14.62 -12.75 16.09
C ALA A 73 14.67 -11.76 14.91
N ASP A 74 15.32 -12.14 13.81
CA ASP A 74 15.49 -11.32 12.59
C ASP A 74 14.39 -11.57 11.54
N SER A 75 13.26 -12.12 11.96
CA SER A 75 12.13 -12.40 11.08
C SER A 75 11.27 -11.15 10.83
N PRO A 76 10.70 -10.99 9.61
CA PRO A 76 9.70 -9.95 9.35
C PRO A 76 8.44 -10.09 10.21
N LEU A 77 8.20 -11.27 10.78
CA LEU A 77 7.17 -11.52 11.79
C LEU A 77 7.83 -11.92 13.11
N ASN A 78 8.06 -10.93 13.99
CA ASN A 78 8.55 -11.14 15.35
C ASN A 78 7.39 -10.99 16.34
N MET A 79 6.62 -12.06 16.51
CA MET A 79 5.51 -12.10 17.46
C MET A 79 5.87 -12.96 18.66
N ARG A 80 5.79 -12.38 19.87
CA ARG A 80 5.85 -13.17 21.11
C ARG A 80 4.52 -13.88 21.32
N LEU A 81 4.51 -15.19 21.15
CA LEU A 81 3.37 -16.03 21.52
C LEU A 81 3.22 -15.98 23.04
N ARG A 82 2.10 -15.45 23.52
CA ARG A 82 1.69 -15.51 24.92
C ARG A 82 0.56 -16.51 25.06
N MET A 83 0.46 -17.15 26.21
CA MET A 83 -0.68 -18.03 26.54
C MET A 83 -1.91 -17.19 26.95
N SER A 84 -2.32 -16.26 26.09
CA SER A 84 -3.49 -15.40 26.32
C SER A 84 -4.62 -15.80 25.38
N LEU A 85 -5.80 -16.06 25.95
CA LEU A 85 -7.02 -16.40 25.20
C LEU A 85 -7.36 -15.32 24.15
N GLN A 86 -7.13 -14.05 24.47
CA GLN A 86 -7.38 -12.95 23.55
C GLN A 86 -6.42 -12.96 22.34
N GLN A 87 -5.14 -13.30 22.56
CA GLN A 87 -4.17 -13.41 21.46
C GLN A 87 -4.51 -14.57 20.54
N TRP A 88 -4.82 -15.74 21.09
CA TRP A 88 -5.19 -16.91 20.29
C TRP A 88 -6.51 -16.70 19.54
N ARG A 89 -7.52 -16.07 20.17
CA ARG A 89 -8.78 -15.74 19.51
C ARG A 89 -8.58 -14.79 18.34
N TRP A 90 -7.76 -13.74 18.53
CA TRP A 90 -7.46 -12.79 17.46
C TRP A 90 -6.68 -13.46 16.31
N LEU A 91 -5.70 -14.30 16.62
CA LEU A 91 -4.93 -15.04 15.60
C LEU A 91 -5.81 -15.98 14.77
N LEU A 92 -6.71 -16.72 15.40
CA LEU A 92 -7.65 -17.59 14.69
C LEU A 92 -8.62 -16.78 13.81
N GLN A 93 -9.11 -15.64 14.30
CA GLN A 93 -9.96 -14.74 13.49
C GLN A 93 -9.20 -14.13 12.31
N PHE A 94 -7.93 -13.79 12.49
CA PHE A 94 -7.08 -13.26 11.42
C PHE A 94 -6.83 -14.33 10.36
N LEU A 95 -6.47 -15.56 10.76
CA LEU A 95 -6.27 -16.69 9.84
C LEU A 95 -7.55 -17.09 9.10
N ALA A 96 -8.73 -16.93 9.71
CA ALA A 96 -10.01 -17.21 9.06
C ALA A 96 -10.44 -16.12 8.06
N ARG A 97 -9.76 -14.96 8.02
CA ARG A 97 -10.06 -13.79 7.17
C ARG A 97 -8.95 -13.45 6.18
N LEU A 98 -7.86 -14.21 6.21
CA LEU A 98 -6.78 -14.25 5.22
C LEU A 98 -7.27 -14.96 3.95
#